data_AF-A0A956FJE2-F1
#
_entry.id   AF-A0A956FJE2-F1
#
_cell.length_a   1.000
_cell.length_b   1.000
_cell.length_c   1.000
_cell.angle_alpha   90.00
_cell.angle_beta   90.00
_cell.angle_gamma   90.00
#
_symmetry.space_group_name_H-M   'P 1'
#
loop_
_entity.id
_entity.type
_entity.pdbx_description
1 polymer ?
#
loop_
_entity_poly.entity_id
_entity_poly.type
_entity_poly.pdbx_seq_one_letter_code
_entity_poly.pdbx_strand_id
1 'polypeptide(L)'
;MTHDPTTCPFGPGDVYEGFTVVRVLGTGTFAWVLEARHPDYAGTVALKVSRTPVETEETALRALREIRILGSLSNPHVVHIYDHGLGEDERWYMVMELLEGRELSSAHDLDRPMAPAEAARVVQQACLGLDEAHREGIVHRDIKPDNLWISSDGTVKVLDFGLARAWDTDNTIGANATTGHMLIGTPHYAQPEQVKTGKLTPASDVYSLGVVLYELLTGRTPLFADRPVSEVRNELLDEPLKWLVAHVKEPVVPIVRYPEGRALPPRLVELVHATLAKDPAARPPTAGALANRLAWVMHHDLGRAMGGVLRVRYPSGAQQRHLLLPGVHRVGVGSGCEIKLANDESTTVYAWLEWAGAPYEAELRPLVLDGTVRVNGHPIAQRVRLVPGTRIDIASFQLELGYPKSMSSS
;
A
#
# COMPACT_ATOMS: atom_id res chain seq x y z
N MET A 1 -28.25 32.30 -7.96
CA MET A 1 -27.45 31.49 -8.89
C MET A 1 -27.22 30.16 -8.22
N THR A 2 -27.87 29.11 -8.71
CA THR A 2 -27.73 27.75 -8.16
C THR A 2 -26.34 27.25 -8.50
N HIS A 3 -25.42 27.27 -7.53
CA HIS A 3 -24.12 26.61 -7.66
C HIS A 3 -24.37 25.13 -7.92
N ASP A 4 -23.80 24.62 -9.01
CA ASP A 4 -23.73 23.19 -9.27
C ASP A 4 -22.83 22.55 -8.19
N PRO A 5 -23.37 21.72 -7.27
CA PRO A 5 -22.63 21.11 -6.17
C PRO A 5 -21.53 20.13 -6.64
N THR A 6 -21.43 19.89 -7.96
CA THR A 6 -20.36 19.08 -8.55
C THR A 6 -19.09 19.86 -8.88
N THR A 7 -19.15 21.19 -8.94
CA THR A 7 -18.01 22.04 -9.29
C THR A 7 -17.15 22.36 -8.07
N CYS A 8 -15.83 22.32 -8.23
CA CYS A 8 -14.89 22.71 -7.17
C CYS A 8 -15.07 24.19 -6.83
N PRO A 9 -15.26 24.56 -5.55
CA PRO A 9 -15.48 25.96 -5.17
C PRO A 9 -14.20 26.80 -5.22
N PHE A 10 -13.05 26.16 -5.39
CA PHE A 10 -11.73 26.79 -5.37
C PHE A 10 -11.20 27.04 -6.78
N GLY A 11 -10.66 28.24 -7.01
CA GLY A 11 -9.95 28.65 -8.22
C GLY A 11 -8.55 29.20 -7.93
N PRO A 12 -7.72 29.41 -8.98
CA PRO A 12 -6.41 30.03 -8.83
C PRO A 12 -6.47 31.40 -8.15
N GLY A 13 -5.69 31.58 -7.09
CA GLY A 13 -5.62 32.80 -6.29
C GLY A 13 -6.51 32.81 -5.04
N ASP A 14 -7.46 31.88 -4.92
CA ASP A 14 -8.27 31.73 -3.71
C ASP A 14 -7.40 31.29 -2.53
N VAL A 15 -7.83 31.63 -1.31
CA VAL A 15 -7.13 31.27 -0.08
C VAL A 15 -8.05 30.42 0.78
N TYR A 16 -7.56 29.26 1.22
CA TYR A 16 -8.24 28.37 2.16
C TYR A 16 -7.30 28.03 3.31
N GLU A 17 -7.66 28.36 4.55
CA GLU A 17 -6.84 28.09 5.74
C GLU A 17 -5.39 28.57 5.61
N GLY A 18 -5.18 29.74 4.97
CA GLY A 18 -3.87 30.31 4.69
C GLY A 18 -3.17 29.78 3.43
N PHE A 19 -3.66 28.69 2.81
CA PHE A 19 -3.11 28.12 1.59
C PHE A 19 -3.66 28.86 0.37
N THR A 20 -2.77 29.45 -0.44
CA THR A 20 -3.14 30.07 -1.71
C THR A 20 -3.21 29.02 -2.81
N VAL A 21 -4.36 28.85 -3.42
CA VAL A 21 -4.63 27.88 -4.49
C VAL A 21 -3.91 28.31 -5.77
N VAL A 22 -3.11 27.41 -6.33
CA VAL A 22 -2.45 27.58 -7.63
C VAL A 22 -3.35 27.05 -8.74
N ARG A 23 -3.88 25.83 -8.58
CA ARG A 23 -4.83 25.19 -9.50
C ARG A 23 -5.51 23.99 -8.86
N VAL A 24 -6.62 23.55 -9.45
CA VAL A 24 -7.27 22.28 -9.09
C VAL A 24 -6.50 21.13 -9.75
N LEU A 25 -6.10 20.13 -8.96
CA LEU A 25 -5.43 18.90 -9.40
C LEU A 25 -6.46 17.81 -9.73
N GLY A 26 -7.50 17.69 -8.91
CA GLY A 26 -8.52 16.66 -9.08
C GLY A 26 -9.81 16.97 -8.32
N THR A 27 -10.92 16.50 -8.88
CA THR A 27 -12.27 16.60 -8.29
C THR A 27 -12.80 15.20 -8.02
N GLY A 28 -12.35 14.60 -6.93
CA GLY A 28 -12.80 13.27 -6.52
C GLY A 28 -14.25 13.28 -6.00
N THR A 29 -14.81 12.09 -5.81
CA THR A 29 -16.16 11.93 -5.21
C THR A 29 -16.23 12.47 -3.78
N PHE A 30 -15.15 12.38 -3.02
CA PHE A 30 -15.12 12.69 -1.59
C PHE A 30 -14.31 13.94 -1.23
N ALA A 31 -13.41 14.37 -2.10
CA ALA A 31 -12.50 15.48 -1.82
C ALA A 31 -12.11 16.21 -3.10
N TRP A 32 -11.78 17.48 -2.96
CA TRP A 32 -11.02 18.24 -3.94
C TRP A 32 -9.54 18.13 -3.61
N VAL A 33 -8.71 18.04 -4.63
CA VAL A 33 -7.25 18.07 -4.50
C VAL A 33 -6.75 19.29 -5.24
N LEU A 34 -6.02 20.15 -4.55
CA LEU A 34 -5.55 21.44 -5.02
C LEU A 34 -4.02 21.47 -4.97
N GLU A 35 -3.40 22.10 -5.95
CA GLU A 35 -2.02 22.55 -5.81
C GLU A 35 -2.08 23.90 -5.09
N ALA A 36 -1.36 24.03 -3.97
CA ALA A 36 -1.41 25.24 -3.16
C ALA A 36 -0.04 25.66 -2.65
N ARG A 37 0.08 26.92 -2.25
CA ARG A 37 1.28 27.50 -1.62
C ARG A 37 0.94 27.98 -0.22
N HIS A 38 1.86 27.78 0.71
CA HIS A 38 1.75 28.32 2.06
C HIS A 38 3.15 28.67 2.58
N PRO A 39 3.35 29.80 3.30
CA PRO A 39 4.68 30.27 3.72
C PRO A 39 5.51 29.26 4.51
N ASP A 40 4.85 28.38 5.27
CA ASP A 40 5.51 27.38 6.11
C ASP A 40 6.10 26.19 5.32
N TYR A 41 5.79 26.06 4.03
CA TYR A 41 6.23 24.95 3.19
C TYR A 41 7.14 25.45 2.07
N ALA A 42 8.26 24.73 1.89
CA ALA A 42 9.19 25.00 0.79
C ALA A 42 8.58 24.54 -0.55
N GLY A 43 7.86 25.44 -1.22
CA GLY A 43 7.29 25.19 -2.55
C GLY A 43 5.77 24.99 -2.54
N THR A 44 5.28 24.26 -3.54
CA THR A 44 3.86 23.91 -3.68
C THR A 44 3.56 22.56 -3.06
N VAL A 45 2.38 22.45 -2.45
CA VAL A 45 1.87 21.23 -1.79
C VAL A 45 0.59 20.77 -2.47
N ALA A 46 0.23 19.50 -2.27
CA ALA A 46 -1.10 19.01 -2.60
C ALA A 46 -2.01 19.16 -1.37
N LEU A 47 -3.02 20.01 -1.47
CA LEU A 47 -4.02 20.24 -0.43
C LEU A 47 -5.30 19.48 -0.76
N LYS A 48 -5.64 18.49 0.06
CA LYS A 48 -6.87 17.72 -0.07
C LYS A 48 -7.92 18.23 0.90
N VAL A 49 -9.10 18.60 0.40
CA VAL A 49 -10.20 19.20 1.18
C VAL A 49 -11.47 18.38 0.99
N SER A 50 -12.17 18.05 2.08
CA SER A 50 -13.39 17.24 2.02
C SER A 50 -14.55 17.93 1.30
N ARG A 51 -15.33 17.19 0.50
CA ARG A 51 -16.50 17.72 -0.20
C ARG A 51 -17.72 17.91 0.68
N THR A 52 -17.77 17.24 1.81
CA THR A 52 -18.79 17.42 2.83
C THR A 52 -18.14 17.93 4.12
N PRO A 53 -18.77 18.92 4.79
CA PRO A 53 -18.43 19.24 6.17
C PRO A 53 -18.65 18.02 7.06
N VAL A 54 -17.92 17.93 8.16
CA VAL A 54 -18.18 16.95 9.21
C VAL A 54 -19.42 17.39 10.01
N GLU A 55 -20.34 16.46 10.27
CA GLU A 55 -21.61 16.80 10.91
C GLU A 55 -21.52 16.89 12.45
N THR A 56 -20.52 16.21 13.02
CA THR A 56 -20.35 16.13 14.48
C THR A 56 -18.88 16.22 14.88
N GLU A 57 -18.64 16.68 16.10
CA GLU A 57 -17.30 16.70 16.70
C GLU A 57 -16.68 15.29 16.77
N GLU A 58 -17.50 14.27 17.02
CA GLU A 58 -17.05 12.87 17.05
C GLU A 58 -16.52 12.41 15.67
N THR A 59 -17.23 12.76 14.60
CA THR A 59 -16.80 12.52 13.21
C THR A 59 -15.49 13.26 12.91
N ALA A 60 -15.38 14.52 13.34
CA ALA A 60 -14.17 15.33 13.16
C ALA A 60 -12.95 14.72 13.89
N LEU A 61 -13.11 14.36 15.17
CA LEU A 61 -12.05 13.77 15.98
C LEU A 61 -11.58 12.42 15.42
N ARG A 62 -12.50 11.59 14.93
CA ARG A 62 -12.16 10.35 14.24
C ARG A 62 -11.37 10.63 12.96
N ALA A 63 -11.79 11.63 12.19
CA ALA A 63 -11.11 12.00 10.96
C ALA A 63 -9.68 12.46 11.18
N LEU A 64 -9.49 13.44 12.06
CA LEU A 64 -8.17 13.96 12.37
C LEU A 64 -7.26 12.89 13.01
N ARG A 65 -7.83 11.95 13.80
CA ARG A 65 -7.05 10.83 14.35
C ARG A 65 -6.50 9.92 13.28
N GLU A 66 -7.28 9.55 12.27
CA GLU A 66 -6.83 8.67 11.19
C GLU A 66 -5.80 9.37 10.30
N ILE A 67 -6.03 10.65 9.96
CA ILE A 67 -5.06 11.47 9.22
C ILE A 67 -3.75 11.57 9.99
N ARG A 68 -3.79 11.76 11.31
CA ARG A 68 -2.59 11.81 12.16
C ARG A 68 -1.81 10.49 12.15
N ILE A 69 -2.50 9.35 12.17
CA ILE A 69 -1.82 8.05 12.07
C ILE A 69 -1.15 7.92 10.70
N LEU A 70 -1.84 8.29 9.61
CA LEU A 70 -1.22 8.30 8.28
C LEU A 70 -0.04 9.25 8.17
N GLY A 71 -0.10 10.44 8.79
CA GLY A 71 1.02 11.38 8.83
C GLY A 71 2.22 10.91 9.65
N SER A 72 2.05 9.89 10.48
CA SER A 72 3.16 9.24 11.19
C SER A 72 3.89 8.18 10.37
N LEU A 73 3.35 7.81 9.19
CA LEU A 73 3.96 6.84 8.30
C LEU A 73 5.19 7.45 7.62
N SER A 74 6.28 6.68 7.54
CA SER A 74 7.55 7.13 6.96
C SER A 74 7.96 6.37 5.71
N ASN A 75 7.12 5.46 5.21
CA ASN A 75 7.42 4.62 4.07
C ASN A 75 7.43 5.41 2.74
N PRO A 76 8.46 5.22 1.89
CA PRO A 76 8.54 5.93 0.60
C PRO A 76 7.41 5.59 -0.38
N HIS A 77 6.69 4.49 -0.18
CA HIS A 77 5.57 4.03 -0.99
C HIS A 77 4.20 4.50 -0.47
N VAL A 78 4.16 5.44 0.46
CA VAL A 78 2.95 6.15 0.88
C VAL A 78 3.16 7.64 0.60
N VAL A 79 2.09 8.33 0.22
CA VAL A 79 2.11 9.80 0.10
C VAL A 79 2.36 10.41 1.48
N HIS A 80 3.38 11.25 1.58
CA HIS A 80 3.71 11.91 2.84
C HIS A 80 2.72 13.02 3.14
N ILE A 81 2.19 13.00 4.37
CA ILE A 81 1.26 14.00 4.89
C ILE A 81 2.06 14.91 5.82
N TYR A 82 2.17 16.17 5.46
CA TYR A 82 2.86 17.15 6.29
C TYR A 82 2.00 17.63 7.45
N ASP A 83 0.72 17.90 7.20
CA ASP A 83 -0.19 18.47 8.19
C ASP A 83 -1.66 18.19 7.85
N HIS A 84 -2.54 18.54 8.79
CA HIS A 84 -3.99 18.34 8.70
C HIS A 84 -4.72 19.28 9.63
N GLY A 85 -5.98 19.55 9.32
CA GLY A 85 -6.82 20.37 10.18
C GLY A 85 -8.29 20.26 9.85
N LEU A 86 -9.08 20.99 10.63
CA LEU A 86 -10.49 21.24 10.38
C LEU A 86 -10.62 22.73 10.06
N GLY A 87 -11.09 23.05 8.86
CA GLY A 87 -11.30 24.43 8.44
C GLY A 87 -12.53 25.06 9.09
N GLU A 88 -12.66 26.38 8.95
CA GLU A 88 -13.79 27.15 9.50
C GLU A 88 -15.16 26.69 8.96
N ASP A 89 -15.17 26.08 7.77
CA ASP A 89 -16.35 25.52 7.12
C ASP A 89 -16.63 24.05 7.49
N GLU A 90 -16.02 23.58 8.59
CA GLU A 90 -16.15 22.23 9.15
C GLU A 90 -15.67 21.14 8.18
N ARG A 91 -14.87 21.48 7.16
CA ARG A 91 -14.23 20.50 6.29
C ARG A 91 -12.88 20.11 6.85
N TRP A 92 -12.58 18.82 6.84
CA TRP A 92 -11.21 18.41 7.11
C TRP A 92 -10.35 18.70 5.87
N TYR A 93 -9.10 19.05 6.12
CA TYR A 93 -8.10 19.18 5.09
C TYR A 93 -6.82 18.43 5.47
N MET A 94 -6.05 18.10 4.45
CA MET A 94 -4.77 17.42 4.57
C MET A 94 -3.78 18.03 3.61
N VAL A 95 -2.60 18.35 4.13
CA VAL A 95 -1.47 18.90 3.39
C VAL A 95 -0.51 17.76 3.09
N MET A 96 -0.26 17.52 1.80
CA MET A 96 0.53 16.39 1.32
C MET A 96 1.67 16.86 0.43
N GLU A 97 2.67 16.01 0.25
CA GLU A 97 3.66 16.19 -0.81
C GLU A 97 2.96 16.29 -2.18
N LEU A 98 3.40 17.25 -3.00
CA LEU A 98 2.97 17.35 -4.38
C LEU A 98 3.77 16.35 -5.22
N LEU A 99 3.11 15.32 -5.73
CA LEU A 99 3.79 14.27 -6.50
C LEU A 99 3.95 14.65 -7.97
N GLU A 100 5.16 14.43 -8.49
CA GLU A 100 5.41 14.37 -9.93
C GLU A 100 5.22 12.94 -10.43
N GLY A 101 4.56 12.77 -11.58
CA GLY A 101 4.25 11.45 -12.14
C GLY A 101 2.81 11.34 -12.61
N ARG A 102 2.29 10.11 -12.63
CA ARG A 102 0.92 9.81 -13.07
C ARG A 102 0.36 8.62 -12.31
N GLU A 103 -0.95 8.57 -12.15
CA GLU A 103 -1.68 7.38 -11.72
C GLU A 103 -1.41 6.19 -12.66
N LEU A 104 -1.41 4.96 -12.14
CA LEU A 104 -1.17 3.75 -12.91
C LEU A 104 -2.19 3.58 -14.04
N SER A 105 -3.45 3.96 -13.81
CA SER A 105 -4.52 3.95 -14.83
C SER A 105 -4.21 4.85 -16.03
N SER A 106 -3.43 5.92 -15.82
CA SER A 106 -2.99 6.85 -16.87
C SER A 106 -1.62 6.50 -17.44
N ALA A 107 -0.78 5.81 -16.66
CA ALA A 107 0.57 5.43 -17.06
C ALA A 107 0.60 4.14 -17.91
N HIS A 108 -0.40 3.27 -17.77
CA HIS A 108 -0.46 1.98 -18.45
C HIS A 108 -1.87 1.67 -18.99
N ASP A 109 -1.91 1.12 -20.20
CA ASP A 109 -3.14 0.62 -20.83
C ASP A 109 -3.51 -0.75 -20.23
N LEU A 110 -4.55 -0.78 -19.39
CA LEU A 110 -4.99 -2.00 -18.68
C LEU A 110 -5.58 -3.08 -19.60
N ASP A 111 -5.78 -2.80 -20.89
CA ASP A 111 -6.14 -3.84 -21.88
C ASP A 111 -4.90 -4.55 -22.44
N ARG A 112 -3.70 -4.10 -22.05
CA ARG A 112 -2.42 -4.68 -22.49
C ARG A 112 -1.66 -5.30 -21.33
N PRO A 113 -1.09 -6.49 -21.52
CA PRO A 113 -0.14 -7.06 -20.57
C PRO A 113 1.09 -6.16 -20.38
N MET A 114 1.44 -5.93 -19.12
CA MET A 114 2.70 -5.37 -18.67
C MET A 114 3.75 -6.48 -18.52
N ALA A 115 5.03 -6.14 -18.66
CA ALA A 115 6.12 -7.09 -18.41
C ALA A 115 6.00 -7.66 -16.97
N PRO A 116 6.11 -9.00 -16.77
CA PRO A 116 5.82 -9.61 -15.46
C PRO A 116 6.64 -9.05 -14.29
N ALA A 117 7.92 -8.74 -14.53
CA ALA A 117 8.78 -8.14 -13.51
C ALA A 117 8.32 -6.73 -13.12
N GLU A 118 7.77 -5.97 -14.07
CA GLU A 118 7.28 -4.62 -13.82
C GLU A 118 5.92 -4.64 -13.11
N ALA A 119 5.00 -5.52 -13.53
CA ALA A 119 3.72 -5.72 -12.86
C ALA A 119 3.92 -6.16 -11.40
N ALA A 120 4.84 -7.12 -11.18
CA ALA A 120 5.21 -7.57 -9.84
C ALA A 120 5.85 -6.44 -9.02
N ARG A 121 6.69 -5.59 -9.62
CA ARG A 121 7.33 -4.45 -8.94
C ARG A 121 6.31 -3.41 -8.49
N VAL A 122 5.37 -3.04 -9.37
CA VAL A 122 4.31 -2.06 -9.04
C VAL A 122 3.50 -2.53 -7.83
N VAL A 123 3.03 -3.78 -7.88
CA VAL A 123 2.22 -4.36 -6.80
C VAL A 123 3.04 -4.58 -5.53
N GLN A 124 4.30 -5.02 -5.65
CA GLN A 124 5.19 -5.19 -4.51
C GLN A 124 5.45 -3.87 -3.78
N GLN A 125 5.68 -2.77 -4.49
CA GLN A 125 5.89 -1.46 -3.87
C GLN A 125 4.61 -0.94 -3.22
N ALA A 126 3.44 -1.14 -3.85
CA ALA A 126 2.17 -0.84 -3.20
C ALA A 126 1.96 -1.66 -1.92
N CYS A 127 2.34 -2.94 -1.92
CA CYS A 127 2.30 -3.78 -0.72
C CYS A 127 3.20 -3.25 0.41
N LEU A 128 4.39 -2.75 0.09
CA LEU A 128 5.29 -2.18 1.09
C LEU A 128 4.67 -0.97 1.80
N GLY A 129 4.01 -0.08 1.05
CA GLY A 129 3.30 1.06 1.64
C GLY A 129 2.11 0.64 2.50
N LEU A 130 1.31 -0.31 2.01
CA LEU A 130 0.13 -0.80 2.74
C LEU A 130 0.49 -1.54 4.04
N ASP A 131 1.57 -2.31 4.06
CA ASP A 131 1.94 -3.09 5.26
C ASP A 131 2.27 -2.21 6.47
N GLU A 132 2.85 -1.03 6.24
CA GLU A 132 3.05 -0.05 7.32
C GLU A 132 1.71 0.43 7.89
N ALA A 133 0.80 0.86 7.02
CA ALA A 133 -0.54 1.30 7.43
C ALA A 133 -1.34 0.18 8.12
N HIS A 134 -1.26 -1.05 7.61
CA HIS A 134 -1.93 -2.24 8.16
C HIS A 134 -1.49 -2.52 9.60
N ARG A 135 -0.20 -2.33 9.93
CA ARG A 135 0.33 -2.52 11.28
C ARG A 135 -0.16 -1.46 12.28
N GLU A 136 -0.49 -0.28 11.79
CA GLU A 136 -1.11 0.78 12.59
C GLU A 136 -2.66 0.69 12.59
N GLY A 137 -3.21 -0.42 12.05
CA GLY A 137 -4.64 -0.74 12.09
C GLY A 137 -5.47 -0.09 10.98
N ILE A 138 -4.84 0.56 10.01
CA ILE A 138 -5.50 1.21 8.87
C ILE A 138 -5.63 0.20 7.73
N VAL A 139 -6.81 0.09 7.14
CA VAL A 139 -7.07 -0.69 5.92
C VAL A 139 -7.49 0.30 4.83
N HIS A 140 -6.94 0.16 3.62
CA HIS A 140 -7.18 1.14 2.56
C HIS A 140 -8.60 1.04 1.97
N ARG A 141 -9.10 -0.18 1.72
CA ARG A 141 -10.47 -0.48 1.27
C ARG A 141 -10.86 -0.02 -0.14
N ASP A 142 -9.94 0.56 -0.92
CA ASP A 142 -10.22 1.05 -2.28
C ASP A 142 -8.98 0.99 -3.18
N ILE A 143 -8.25 -0.13 -3.11
CA ILE A 143 -7.10 -0.31 -3.98
C ILE A 143 -7.58 -0.48 -5.42
N LYS A 144 -7.03 0.35 -6.30
CA LYS A 144 -7.24 0.35 -7.74
C LYS A 144 -6.09 1.09 -8.43
N PRO A 145 -5.92 0.97 -9.76
CA PRO A 145 -4.86 1.65 -10.49
C PRO A 145 -4.87 3.18 -10.31
N ASP A 146 -6.03 3.82 -10.16
CA ASP A 146 -6.13 5.27 -9.93
C ASP A 146 -5.55 5.72 -8.57
N ASN A 147 -5.45 4.80 -7.60
CA ASN A 147 -4.87 5.08 -6.27
C ASN A 147 -3.40 4.62 -6.16
N LEU A 148 -2.78 4.20 -7.27
CA LEU A 148 -1.36 3.84 -7.34
C LEU A 148 -0.64 4.86 -8.22
N TRP A 149 0.15 5.73 -7.60
CA TRP A 149 0.92 6.74 -8.30
C TRP A 149 2.28 6.21 -8.74
N ILE A 150 2.64 6.42 -10.00
CA ILE A 150 3.95 6.12 -10.55
C ILE A 150 4.73 7.43 -10.68
N SER A 151 5.72 7.62 -9.81
CA SER A 151 6.63 8.75 -9.83
C SER A 151 7.55 8.72 -11.05
N SER A 152 8.13 9.87 -11.39
CA SER A 152 9.04 10.02 -12.54
C SER A 152 10.29 9.13 -12.47
N ASP A 153 10.74 8.80 -11.25
CA ASP A 153 11.83 7.87 -10.96
C ASP A 153 11.40 6.38 -10.97
N GLY A 154 10.11 6.12 -11.21
CA GLY A 154 9.50 4.80 -11.22
C GLY A 154 9.00 4.31 -9.85
N THR A 155 9.20 5.08 -8.77
CA THR A 155 8.69 4.73 -7.44
C THR A 155 7.16 4.69 -7.45
N VAL A 156 6.57 3.65 -6.86
CA VAL A 156 5.11 3.54 -6.69
C VAL A 156 4.73 4.04 -5.31
N LYS A 157 3.74 4.92 -5.25
CA LYS A 157 3.15 5.43 -4.01
C LYS A 157 1.66 5.11 -3.97
N VAL A 158 1.19 4.65 -2.81
CA VAL A 158 -0.23 4.47 -2.55
C VAL A 158 -0.81 5.80 -2.10
N LEU A 159 -1.86 6.23 -2.81
CA LEU A 159 -2.61 7.45 -2.52
C LEU A 159 -3.91 7.11 -1.81
N ASP A 160 -4.56 8.10 -1.22
CA ASP A 160 -6.00 8.05 -0.95
C ASP A 160 -6.47 6.85 -0.10
N PHE A 161 -5.76 6.62 1.02
CA PHE A 161 -6.28 5.78 2.10
C PHE A 161 -7.72 6.21 2.41
N GLY A 162 -8.62 5.22 2.53
CA GLY A 162 -10.09 5.36 2.54
C GLY A 162 -10.70 6.12 3.73
N LEU A 163 -9.99 7.12 4.23
CA LEU A 163 -10.32 8.15 5.20
C LEU A 163 -11.79 8.54 5.17
N ALA A 164 -12.31 8.99 4.02
CA ALA A 164 -13.70 9.44 3.88
C ALA A 164 -14.77 8.38 4.23
N ARG A 165 -14.43 7.08 4.18
CA ARG A 165 -15.39 5.98 4.39
C ARG A 165 -15.36 5.38 5.78
N ALA A 166 -14.34 5.71 6.58
CA ALA A 166 -14.24 5.26 7.97
C ALA A 166 -15.09 6.12 8.94
N TRP A 167 -15.57 7.28 8.49
CA TRP A 167 -16.22 8.28 9.35
C TRP A 167 -17.73 8.36 9.19
N ASP A 168 -18.30 7.74 8.16
CA ASP A 168 -19.74 7.48 8.08
C ASP A 168 -20.08 6.40 9.10
N THR A 169 -20.61 6.82 10.24
CA THR A 169 -21.12 5.95 11.32
C THR A 169 -22.18 4.96 10.84
N ASP A 170 -22.86 5.23 9.73
CA ASP A 170 -23.84 4.33 9.11
C ASP A 170 -23.22 3.09 8.44
N ASN A 171 -21.90 3.06 8.24
CA ASN A 171 -21.19 1.89 7.69
C ASN A 171 -20.70 0.89 8.76
N THR A 172 -21.08 1.10 10.03
CA THR A 172 -20.84 0.13 11.11
C THR A 172 -22.15 -0.21 11.83
N ILE A 173 -22.78 -1.29 11.35
CA ILE A 173 -23.76 -2.12 12.06
C ILE A 173 -25.06 -1.39 12.47
N GLY A 174 -26.11 -1.52 11.65
CA GLY A 174 -27.46 -1.21 12.08
C GLY A 174 -28.53 -1.36 11.00
N ALA A 175 -29.17 -2.53 10.96
CA ALA A 175 -30.55 -2.88 10.54
C ALA A 175 -31.34 -2.17 9.40
N ASN A 176 -30.88 -1.09 8.76
CA ASN A 176 -31.58 -0.36 7.69
C ASN A 176 -30.67 -0.10 6.48
N ALA A 177 -29.92 -1.11 6.05
CA ALA A 177 -29.07 -1.02 4.86
C ALA A 177 -29.94 -0.99 3.59
N THR A 178 -30.33 0.19 3.14
CA THR A 178 -30.66 0.40 1.73
C THR A 178 -29.39 0.14 0.91
N THR A 179 -29.59 -0.46 -0.26
CA THR A 179 -28.59 -1.09 -1.13
C THR A 179 -27.36 -0.22 -1.51
N GLY A 180 -27.41 1.09 -1.30
CA GLY A 180 -26.30 2.03 -1.53
C GLY A 180 -25.25 2.09 -0.40
N HIS A 181 -25.61 1.76 0.85
CA HIS A 181 -24.71 1.87 2.01
C HIS A 181 -23.78 0.66 2.21
N MET A 182 -23.89 -0.38 1.37
CA MET A 182 -23.01 -1.58 1.45
C MET A 182 -21.75 -1.49 0.56
N LEU A 183 -21.64 -0.45 -0.27
CA LEU A 183 -20.56 -0.33 -1.23
C LEU A 183 -19.47 0.64 -0.74
N ILE A 184 -18.48 0.08 -0.06
CA ILE A 184 -17.16 0.69 0.11
C ILE A 184 -16.35 0.35 -1.15
N GLY A 185 -15.64 1.33 -1.70
CA GLY A 185 -14.71 1.09 -2.80
C GLY A 185 -15.27 1.31 -4.19
N THR A 186 -14.40 1.11 -5.17
CA THR A 186 -14.73 0.98 -6.58
C THR A 186 -15.16 -0.48 -6.83
N PRO A 187 -16.42 -0.76 -7.26
CA PRO A 187 -16.98 -2.11 -7.31
C PRO A 187 -16.14 -3.17 -8.02
N HIS A 188 -15.48 -2.79 -9.12
CA HIS A 188 -14.61 -3.67 -9.92
C HIS A 188 -13.43 -4.28 -9.15
N TYR A 189 -12.97 -3.61 -8.09
CA TYR A 189 -11.86 -4.08 -7.25
C TYR A 189 -12.35 -4.51 -5.86
N ALA A 190 -13.67 -4.64 -5.66
CA ALA A 190 -14.27 -4.93 -4.37
C ALA A 190 -13.96 -6.34 -3.88
N GLN A 191 -14.01 -6.52 -2.57
CA GLN A 191 -13.63 -7.78 -1.93
C GLN A 191 -14.86 -8.64 -1.60
N PRO A 192 -14.79 -9.97 -1.76
CA PRO A 192 -15.92 -10.87 -1.50
C PRO A 192 -16.51 -10.74 -0.08
N GLU A 193 -15.66 -10.49 0.91
CA GLU A 193 -16.04 -10.36 2.32
C GLU A 193 -16.86 -9.11 2.64
N GLN A 194 -16.86 -8.09 1.77
CA GLN A 194 -17.66 -6.89 1.95
C GLN A 194 -19.15 -7.22 1.94
N VAL A 195 -19.57 -8.11 1.03
CA VAL A 195 -20.95 -8.59 0.93
C VAL A 195 -21.27 -9.59 2.04
N LYS A 196 -20.32 -10.47 2.39
CA LYS A 196 -20.55 -11.58 3.32
C LYS A 196 -20.57 -11.17 4.78
N THR A 197 -19.70 -10.24 5.17
CA THR A 197 -19.43 -9.91 6.58
C THR A 197 -19.42 -8.41 6.87
N GLY A 198 -19.28 -7.56 5.85
CA GLY A 198 -19.09 -6.12 6.02
C GLY A 198 -17.73 -5.73 6.65
N LYS A 199 -16.89 -6.70 7.06
CA LYS A 199 -15.63 -6.44 7.74
C LYS A 199 -14.45 -6.57 6.78
N LEU A 200 -13.83 -5.44 6.46
CA LEU A 200 -12.60 -5.38 5.68
C LEU A 200 -11.37 -5.45 6.59
N THR A 201 -10.33 -6.12 6.11
CA THR A 201 -9.09 -6.41 6.83
C THR A 201 -7.88 -6.17 5.91
N PRO A 202 -6.63 -6.23 6.40
CA PRO A 202 -5.44 -6.25 5.53
C PRO A 202 -5.53 -7.23 4.35
N ALA A 203 -6.14 -8.41 4.55
CA ALA A 203 -6.34 -9.40 3.50
C ALA A 203 -7.34 -8.96 2.41
N SER A 204 -8.16 -7.94 2.69
CA SER A 204 -9.05 -7.31 1.71
C SER A 204 -8.26 -6.47 0.70
N ASP A 205 -7.31 -5.66 1.17
CA ASP A 205 -6.44 -4.90 0.26
C ASP A 205 -5.56 -5.83 -0.60
N VAL A 206 -5.12 -6.97 -0.03
CA VAL A 206 -4.41 -8.03 -0.77
C VAL A 206 -5.26 -8.60 -1.92
N TYR A 207 -6.57 -8.76 -1.74
CA TYR A 207 -7.45 -9.22 -2.82
C TYR A 207 -7.51 -8.21 -3.95
N SER A 208 -7.72 -6.93 -3.63
CA SER A 208 -7.80 -5.86 -4.61
C SER A 208 -6.48 -5.68 -5.37
N LEU A 209 -5.33 -5.78 -4.68
CA LEU A 209 -4.02 -5.85 -5.34
C LEU A 209 -3.88 -7.09 -6.24
N GLY A 210 -4.47 -8.21 -5.86
CA GLY A 210 -4.55 -9.42 -6.69
C GLY A 210 -5.31 -9.19 -8.00
N VAL A 211 -6.41 -8.43 -7.96
CA VAL A 211 -7.16 -8.02 -9.16
C VAL A 211 -6.27 -7.15 -10.04
N VAL A 212 -5.64 -6.12 -9.48
CA VAL A 212 -4.71 -5.25 -10.22
C VAL A 212 -3.57 -6.05 -10.84
N LEU A 213 -2.94 -6.96 -10.09
CA LEU A 213 -1.83 -7.78 -10.59
C LEU A 213 -2.27 -8.68 -11.75
N TYR A 214 -3.45 -9.31 -11.65
CA TYR A 214 -4.00 -10.14 -12.70
C TYR A 214 -4.21 -9.34 -13.99
N GLU A 215 -4.78 -8.15 -13.87
CA GLU A 215 -5.04 -7.26 -15.01
C GLU A 215 -3.76 -6.77 -15.65
N LEU A 216 -2.79 -6.32 -14.85
CA LEU A 216 -1.47 -5.95 -15.35
C LEU A 216 -0.79 -7.10 -16.09
N LEU A 217 -0.95 -8.35 -15.65
CA LEU A 217 -0.29 -9.51 -16.28
C LEU A 217 -1.00 -10.01 -17.55
N THR A 218 -2.28 -9.69 -17.74
CA THR A 218 -3.12 -10.33 -18.77
C THR A 218 -3.86 -9.38 -19.69
N GLY A 219 -4.02 -8.11 -19.32
CA GLY A 219 -4.92 -7.18 -19.99
C GLY A 219 -6.40 -7.54 -19.84
N ARG A 220 -6.77 -8.42 -18.90
CA ARG A 220 -8.11 -9.00 -18.76
C ARG A 220 -8.54 -9.08 -17.30
N THR A 221 -9.84 -9.05 -17.05
CA THR A 221 -10.37 -9.18 -15.68
C THR A 221 -10.26 -10.61 -15.15
N PRO A 222 -10.12 -10.82 -13.83
CA PRO A 222 -10.07 -12.17 -13.26
C PRO A 222 -11.43 -12.90 -13.18
N LEU A 223 -12.55 -12.20 -13.45
CA LEU A 223 -13.91 -12.75 -13.25
C LEU A 223 -14.66 -12.99 -14.57
N PHE A 224 -14.30 -12.29 -15.64
CA PHE A 224 -14.94 -12.39 -16.94
C PHE A 224 -13.90 -12.77 -17.99
N ALA A 225 -14.01 -14.01 -18.51
CA ALA A 225 -13.01 -14.57 -19.42
C ALA A 225 -13.04 -13.91 -20.80
N ASP A 226 -11.87 -13.86 -21.43
CA ASP A 226 -11.70 -13.52 -22.85
C ASP A 226 -12.15 -12.10 -23.24
N ARG A 227 -12.28 -11.20 -22.27
CA ARG A 227 -12.69 -9.79 -22.47
C ARG A 227 -11.65 -8.80 -21.94
N PRO A 228 -11.37 -7.70 -22.66
CA PRO A 228 -10.51 -6.63 -22.17
C PRO A 228 -11.05 -6.01 -20.88
N VAL A 229 -10.16 -5.44 -20.07
CA VAL A 229 -10.53 -4.79 -18.80
C VAL A 229 -11.47 -3.62 -19.03
N SER A 230 -11.16 -2.75 -19.99
CA SER A 230 -11.95 -1.55 -20.28
C SER A 230 -13.36 -1.88 -20.72
N GLU A 231 -13.54 -2.92 -21.53
CA GLU A 231 -14.84 -3.36 -22.03
C GLU A 231 -15.77 -3.76 -20.88
N VAL A 232 -15.28 -4.62 -19.98
CA VAL A 232 -16.08 -5.10 -18.83
C VAL A 232 -16.33 -3.96 -17.85
N ARG A 233 -15.31 -3.11 -17.57
CA ARG A 233 -15.47 -1.94 -16.69
C ARG A 233 -16.51 -0.96 -17.21
N ASN A 234 -16.54 -0.71 -18.51
CA ASN A 234 -17.51 0.20 -19.13
C ASN A 234 -18.92 -0.40 -19.16
N GLU A 235 -19.07 -1.70 -19.47
CA GLU A 235 -20.37 -2.37 -19.44
C GLU A 235 -21.01 -2.34 -18.04
N LEU A 236 -20.21 -2.62 -17.01
CA LEU A 236 -20.68 -2.75 -15.64
C LEU A 236 -20.49 -1.47 -14.81
N LEU A 237 -20.22 -0.33 -15.45
CA LEU A 237 -19.89 0.93 -14.77
C LEU A 237 -20.98 1.35 -13.78
N ASP A 238 -22.24 1.29 -14.24
CA ASP A 238 -23.43 1.66 -13.46
C ASP A 238 -24.09 0.46 -12.76
N GLU A 239 -23.37 -0.67 -12.67
CA GLU A 239 -23.89 -1.93 -12.13
C GLU A 239 -23.08 -2.44 -10.92
N PRO A 240 -22.96 -1.63 -9.84
CA PRO A 240 -22.12 -1.96 -8.69
C PRO A 240 -22.49 -3.29 -8.01
N LEU A 241 -23.78 -3.64 -8.01
CA LEU A 241 -24.25 -4.91 -7.45
C LEU A 241 -23.81 -6.12 -8.28
N LYS A 242 -23.74 -5.99 -9.61
CA LYS A 242 -23.28 -7.10 -10.46
C LYS A 242 -21.80 -7.36 -10.21
N TRP A 243 -20.99 -6.31 -10.03
CA TRP A 243 -19.61 -6.45 -9.58
C TRP A 243 -19.51 -7.20 -8.26
N LEU A 244 -20.20 -6.72 -7.21
CA LEU A 244 -20.17 -7.34 -5.89
C LEU A 244 -20.58 -8.81 -5.93
N VAL A 245 -21.65 -9.13 -6.67
CA VAL A 245 -22.09 -10.51 -6.86
C VAL A 245 -21.03 -11.33 -7.59
N ALA A 246 -20.38 -10.78 -8.62
CA ALA A 246 -19.33 -11.47 -9.37
C ALA A 246 -18.12 -11.80 -8.49
N HIS A 247 -17.68 -10.85 -7.66
CA HIS A 247 -16.61 -11.08 -6.70
C HIS A 247 -16.94 -12.23 -5.72
N VAL A 248 -18.21 -12.39 -5.35
CA VAL A 248 -18.65 -13.47 -4.44
C VAL A 248 -18.84 -14.81 -5.16
N LYS A 249 -19.46 -14.82 -6.33
CA LYS A 249 -19.98 -16.03 -6.97
C LYS A 249 -19.15 -16.53 -8.14
N GLU A 250 -18.56 -15.64 -8.93
CA GLU A 250 -17.84 -16.04 -10.13
C GLU A 250 -16.49 -16.67 -9.76
N PRO A 251 -16.16 -17.84 -10.34
CA PRO A 251 -14.85 -18.42 -10.18
C PRO A 251 -13.79 -17.53 -10.82
N VAL A 252 -12.60 -17.52 -10.22
CA VAL A 252 -11.47 -16.81 -10.83
C VAL A 252 -11.06 -17.54 -12.10
N VAL A 253 -10.99 -16.82 -13.21
CA VAL A 253 -10.51 -17.35 -14.49
C VAL A 253 -9.03 -17.72 -14.34
N PRO A 254 -8.61 -18.97 -14.57
CA PRO A 254 -7.22 -19.38 -14.46
C PRO A 254 -6.31 -18.51 -15.34
N ILE A 255 -5.25 -17.91 -14.79
CA ILE A 255 -4.40 -16.99 -15.54
C ILE A 255 -3.72 -17.70 -16.72
N VAL A 256 -3.41 -18.99 -16.55
CA VAL A 256 -2.85 -19.91 -17.56
C VAL A 256 -3.78 -20.20 -18.74
N ARG A 257 -5.04 -19.74 -18.69
CA ARG A 257 -5.93 -19.74 -19.86
C ARG A 257 -5.34 -18.88 -20.98
N TYR A 258 -4.64 -17.81 -20.64
CA TYR A 258 -4.09 -16.87 -21.61
C TYR A 258 -2.62 -17.19 -21.96
N PRO A 259 -2.16 -16.91 -23.20
CA PRO A 259 -0.77 -17.11 -23.60
C PRO A 259 0.24 -16.46 -22.65
N GLU A 260 -0.04 -15.24 -22.21
CA GLU A 260 0.78 -14.44 -21.30
C GLU A 260 0.90 -15.13 -19.95
N GLY A 261 -0.22 -15.63 -19.42
CA GLY A 261 -0.26 -16.40 -18.17
C GLY A 261 0.48 -17.72 -18.23
N ARG A 262 0.47 -18.42 -19.38
CA ARG A 262 1.25 -19.66 -19.58
C ARG A 262 2.76 -19.43 -19.61
N ALA A 263 3.19 -18.22 -19.97
CA ALA A 263 4.61 -17.86 -19.98
C ALA A 263 5.14 -17.45 -18.59
N LEU A 264 4.26 -17.29 -17.60
CA LEU A 264 4.65 -16.88 -16.25
C LEU A 264 5.32 -18.02 -15.47
N PRO A 265 6.23 -17.71 -14.54
CA PRO A 265 6.73 -18.68 -13.58
C PRO A 265 5.59 -19.32 -12.77
N PRO A 266 5.63 -20.63 -12.49
CA PRO A 266 4.58 -21.31 -11.73
C PRO A 266 4.30 -20.66 -10.36
N ARG A 267 5.33 -20.19 -9.67
CA ARG A 267 5.20 -19.50 -8.37
C ARG A 267 4.43 -18.18 -8.48
N LEU A 268 4.59 -17.45 -9.59
CA LEU A 268 3.81 -16.23 -9.83
C LEU A 268 2.34 -16.56 -10.07
N VAL A 269 2.07 -17.60 -10.87
CA VAL A 269 0.71 -18.09 -11.13
C VAL A 269 0.02 -18.48 -9.82
N GLU A 270 0.66 -19.30 -8.99
CA GLU A 270 0.14 -19.70 -7.69
C GLU A 270 -0.13 -18.50 -6.78
N LEU A 271 0.81 -17.53 -6.74
CA LEU A 271 0.67 -16.34 -5.91
C LEU A 271 -0.49 -15.45 -6.34
N VAL A 272 -0.65 -15.20 -7.65
CA VAL A 272 -1.80 -14.45 -8.18
C VAL A 272 -3.11 -15.13 -7.79
N HIS A 273 -3.22 -16.44 -7.98
CA HIS A 273 -4.42 -17.17 -7.59
C HIS A 273 -4.68 -17.15 -6.07
N ALA A 274 -3.64 -17.24 -5.25
CA ALA A 274 -3.76 -17.13 -3.80
C ALA A 274 -4.31 -15.76 -3.37
N THR A 275 -3.87 -14.66 -3.99
CA THR A 275 -4.42 -13.32 -3.68
C THR A 275 -5.90 -13.18 -3.99
N LEU A 276 -6.39 -13.89 -5.03
CA LEU A 276 -7.78 -13.86 -5.49
C LEU A 276 -8.68 -14.90 -4.81
N ALA A 277 -8.19 -15.59 -3.78
CA ALA A 277 -9.00 -16.56 -3.04
C ALA A 277 -10.23 -15.88 -2.40
N LYS A 278 -11.39 -16.54 -2.49
CA LYS A 278 -12.66 -16.00 -1.95
C LYS A 278 -12.70 -16.02 -0.42
N ASP A 279 -11.94 -16.90 0.20
CA ASP A 279 -11.68 -16.92 1.64
C ASP A 279 -10.43 -16.08 1.95
N PRO A 280 -10.54 -14.99 2.74
CA PRO A 280 -9.40 -14.18 3.14
C PRO A 280 -8.27 -14.97 3.81
N ALA A 281 -8.57 -16.06 4.53
CA ALA A 281 -7.56 -16.87 5.22
C ALA A 281 -6.65 -17.67 4.25
N ALA A 282 -7.09 -17.86 3.01
CA ALA A 282 -6.31 -18.53 1.96
C ALA A 282 -5.39 -17.56 1.18
N ARG A 283 -5.47 -16.25 1.46
CA ARG A 283 -4.62 -15.22 0.85
C ARG A 283 -3.31 -15.07 1.62
N PRO A 284 -2.30 -14.39 1.06
CA PRO A 284 -1.21 -13.85 1.87
C PRO A 284 -1.78 -13.05 3.06
N PRO A 285 -1.33 -13.32 4.30
CA PRO A 285 -2.00 -12.79 5.50
C PRO A 285 -1.83 -11.28 5.70
N THR A 286 -0.80 -10.69 5.10
CA THR A 286 -0.55 -9.24 5.10
C THR A 286 -0.03 -8.79 3.74
N ALA A 287 -0.09 -7.48 3.48
CA ALA A 287 0.56 -6.89 2.32
C ALA A 287 2.08 -7.17 2.31
N GLY A 288 2.76 -7.10 3.46
CA GLY A 288 4.19 -7.39 3.59
C GLY A 288 4.52 -8.84 3.23
N ALA A 289 3.66 -9.80 3.59
CA ALA A 289 3.83 -11.20 3.19
C ALA A 289 3.74 -11.36 1.65
N LEU A 290 2.83 -10.64 1.00
CA LEU A 290 2.76 -10.59 -0.47
C LEU A 290 4.00 -9.90 -1.07
N ALA A 291 4.43 -8.77 -0.50
CA ALA A 291 5.63 -8.03 -0.94
C ALA A 291 6.87 -8.93 -0.95
N ASN A 292 7.09 -9.68 0.13
CA ASN A 292 8.22 -10.59 0.26
C ASN A 292 8.19 -11.70 -0.80
N ARG A 293 7.01 -12.29 -1.06
CA ARG A 293 6.84 -13.34 -2.06
C ARG A 293 7.04 -12.81 -3.48
N LEU A 294 6.54 -11.61 -3.80
CA LEU A 294 6.77 -10.95 -5.08
C LEU A 294 8.25 -10.60 -5.28
N ALA A 295 8.92 -10.07 -4.25
CA ALA A 295 10.35 -9.80 -4.30
C ALA A 295 11.17 -11.08 -4.56
N TRP A 296 10.79 -12.20 -3.93
CA TRP A 296 11.39 -13.50 -4.18
C TRP A 296 11.23 -13.94 -5.65
N VAL A 297 10.01 -13.87 -6.18
CA VAL A 297 9.70 -14.24 -7.57
C VAL A 297 10.46 -13.36 -8.56
N MET A 298 10.50 -12.04 -8.32
CA MET A 298 11.26 -11.11 -9.15
C MET A 298 12.75 -11.46 -9.20
N HIS A 299 13.32 -11.83 -8.05
CA HIS A 299 14.73 -12.17 -7.96
C HIS A 299 15.09 -13.50 -8.61
N HIS A 300 14.34 -14.55 -8.32
CA HIS A 300 14.71 -15.91 -8.71
C HIS A 300 14.15 -16.34 -10.05
N ASP A 301 12.93 -15.91 -10.38
CA ASP A 301 12.21 -16.42 -11.55
C ASP A 301 12.16 -15.41 -12.71
N LEU A 302 12.27 -14.11 -12.42
CA LEU A 302 12.16 -13.02 -13.42
C LEU A 302 13.47 -12.27 -13.66
N GLY A 303 14.58 -12.72 -13.06
CA GLY A 303 15.92 -12.21 -13.35
C GLY A 303 16.23 -10.78 -12.87
N ARG A 304 15.43 -10.19 -11.97
CA ARG A 304 15.73 -8.86 -11.38
C ARG A 304 16.56 -8.99 -10.11
N ALA A 305 17.81 -8.55 -10.15
CA ALA A 305 18.65 -8.47 -8.96
C ALA A 305 18.16 -7.37 -8.01
N MET A 306 17.36 -7.73 -7.00
CA MET A 306 16.77 -6.79 -6.04
C MET A 306 17.44 -6.81 -4.66
N GLY A 307 18.38 -7.73 -4.40
CA GLY A 307 18.79 -8.08 -3.05
C GLY A 307 20.05 -7.39 -2.51
N GLY A 308 20.00 -7.03 -1.22
CA GLY A 308 21.16 -6.68 -0.39
C GLY A 308 21.73 -7.92 0.31
N VAL A 309 22.83 -7.73 1.04
CA VAL A 309 23.49 -8.80 1.80
C VAL A 309 23.41 -8.47 3.27
N LEU A 310 22.69 -9.29 4.04
CA LEU A 310 22.71 -9.23 5.50
C LEU A 310 23.74 -10.23 6.03
N ARG A 311 24.79 -9.75 6.67
CA ARG A 311 25.78 -10.58 7.34
C ARG A 311 25.39 -10.75 8.80
N VAL A 312 25.35 -11.99 9.26
CA VAL A 312 25.09 -12.34 10.67
C VAL A 312 26.35 -12.98 11.24
N ARG A 313 26.86 -12.45 12.35
CA ARG A 313 27.93 -13.02 13.15
C ARG A 313 27.35 -13.64 14.42
N TYR A 314 27.66 -14.91 14.62
CA TYR A 314 27.18 -15.74 15.71
C TYR A 314 28.11 -15.65 16.93
N PRO A 315 27.63 -15.98 18.15
CA PRO A 315 28.46 -16.00 19.35
C PRO A 315 29.69 -16.90 19.25
N SER A 316 29.60 -17.99 18.46
CA SER A 316 30.72 -18.89 18.17
C SER A 316 31.84 -18.27 17.31
N GLY A 317 31.62 -17.05 16.80
CA GLY A 317 32.47 -16.39 15.82
C GLY A 317 32.16 -16.76 14.36
N ALA A 318 31.29 -17.75 14.12
CA ALA A 318 30.83 -18.12 12.78
C ALA A 318 30.11 -16.94 12.11
N GLN A 319 30.16 -16.89 10.78
CA GLN A 319 29.46 -15.86 10.00
C GLN A 319 28.62 -16.49 8.90
N GLN A 320 27.43 -15.95 8.70
CA GLN A 320 26.51 -16.35 7.63
C GLN A 320 26.06 -15.13 6.83
N ARG A 321 25.88 -15.32 5.52
CA ARG A 321 25.33 -14.30 4.62
C ARG A 321 23.91 -14.68 4.26
N HIS A 322 23.00 -13.73 4.37
CA HIS A 322 21.61 -13.86 3.96
C HIS A 322 21.35 -12.88 2.81
N LEU A 323 20.59 -13.34 1.83
CA LEU A 323 20.00 -12.47 0.83
C LEU A 323 18.87 -11.69 1.52
N LEU A 324 18.98 -10.37 1.56
CA LEU A 324 17.88 -9.51 1.99
C LEU A 324 17.19 -8.99 0.75
N LEU A 325 15.93 -9.34 0.55
CA LEU A 325 15.11 -8.78 -0.53
C LEU A 325 14.27 -7.62 -0.01
N PRO A 326 13.90 -6.64 -0.86
CA PRO A 326 12.96 -5.58 -0.49
C PRO A 326 11.67 -6.18 0.04
N GLY A 327 11.25 -5.73 1.22
CA GLY A 327 10.28 -6.47 2.01
C GLY A 327 10.25 -6.07 3.47
N VAL A 328 9.39 -6.76 4.21
CA VAL A 328 9.18 -6.59 5.66
C VAL A 328 9.45 -7.94 6.32
N HIS A 329 10.52 -8.04 7.12
CA HIS A 329 11.03 -9.32 7.62
C HIS A 329 11.06 -9.35 9.14
N ARG A 330 10.55 -10.42 9.76
CA ARG A 330 10.75 -10.66 11.20
C ARG A 330 12.13 -11.26 11.41
N VAL A 331 12.87 -10.65 12.32
CA VAL A 331 14.22 -11.06 12.69
C VAL A 331 14.19 -11.66 14.09
N GLY A 332 14.71 -12.88 14.23
CA GLY A 332 14.84 -13.52 15.53
C GLY A 332 15.16 -15.01 15.48
N VAL A 333 14.75 -15.74 16.51
CA VAL A 333 15.05 -17.17 16.68
C VAL A 333 13.76 -18.01 16.60
N GLY A 334 13.88 -19.24 16.10
CA GLY A 334 12.77 -20.19 16.01
C GLY A 334 11.92 -20.07 14.74
N SER A 335 10.73 -20.68 14.76
CA SER A 335 9.92 -20.93 13.55
C SER A 335 9.15 -19.71 13.03
N GLY A 336 8.97 -18.67 13.86
CA GLY A 336 8.18 -17.47 13.54
C GLY A 336 8.93 -16.35 12.80
N CYS A 337 10.20 -16.55 12.43
CA CYS A 337 11.03 -15.51 11.80
C CYS A 337 11.31 -15.83 10.33
N GLU A 338 11.21 -14.82 9.46
CA GLU A 338 11.69 -14.92 8.07
C GLU A 338 13.22 -14.85 8.01
N ILE A 339 13.83 -14.00 8.85
CA ILE A 339 15.28 -13.94 9.05
C ILE A 339 15.60 -14.64 10.37
N LYS A 340 15.94 -15.93 10.26
CA LYS A 340 16.29 -16.78 11.40
C LYS A 340 17.76 -16.61 11.77
N LEU A 341 18.00 -16.08 12.98
CA LEU A 341 19.31 -15.97 13.60
C LEU A 341 19.74 -17.31 14.21
N ALA A 342 18.80 -18.12 14.70
CA ALA A 342 19.05 -19.48 15.18
C ALA A 342 17.79 -20.35 15.06
N ASN A 343 17.99 -21.66 14.94
CA ASN A 343 16.92 -22.67 14.96
C ASN A 343 16.75 -23.23 16.39
N ASP A 344 16.45 -22.34 17.34
CA ASP A 344 16.15 -22.71 18.73
C ASP A 344 14.70 -23.21 18.86
N GLU A 345 14.42 -24.03 19.89
CA GLU A 345 13.07 -24.46 20.25
C GLU A 345 12.24 -23.29 20.79
N SER A 346 12.89 -22.35 21.48
CA SER A 346 12.25 -21.10 21.91
C SER A 346 12.08 -20.14 20.73
N THR A 347 10.85 -19.71 20.47
CA THR A 347 10.56 -18.73 19.41
C THR A 347 10.54 -17.34 20.01
N THR A 348 11.42 -16.46 19.54
CA THR A 348 11.43 -15.05 19.92
C THR A 348 11.69 -14.19 18.69
N VAL A 349 10.75 -13.30 18.39
CA VAL A 349 10.90 -12.27 17.36
C VAL A 349 11.36 -10.99 18.05
N TYR A 350 12.54 -10.51 17.70
CA TYR A 350 13.13 -9.33 18.36
C TYR A 350 12.78 -8.03 17.66
N ALA A 351 12.72 -8.04 16.32
CA ALA A 351 12.55 -6.83 15.53
C ALA A 351 11.92 -7.12 14.16
N TRP A 352 11.35 -6.07 13.57
CA TRP A 352 11.11 -5.98 12.14
C TRP A 352 12.30 -5.32 11.45
N LEU A 353 12.74 -5.90 10.33
CA LEU A 353 13.65 -5.29 9.38
C LEU A 353 12.89 -5.00 8.09
N GLU A 354 12.81 -3.72 7.75
CA GLU A 354 12.01 -3.22 6.64
C GLU A 354 12.93 -2.58 5.61
N TRP A 355 12.75 -2.93 4.33
CA TRP A 355 13.59 -2.36 3.28
C TRP A 355 12.80 -2.17 1.99
N ALA A 356 12.72 -0.93 1.52
CA ALA A 356 12.07 -0.59 0.25
C ALA A 356 12.93 -0.94 -0.99
N GLY A 357 14.17 -1.40 -0.79
CA GLY A 357 15.14 -1.60 -1.86
C GLY A 357 15.98 -0.36 -2.11
N ALA A 358 17.05 -0.50 -2.89
CA ALA A 358 17.90 0.62 -3.24
C ALA A 358 17.13 1.69 -4.05
N PRO A 359 17.43 2.99 -3.86
CA PRO A 359 18.50 3.55 -3.02
C PRO A 359 18.10 3.75 -1.56
N TYR A 360 16.88 3.36 -1.15
CA TYR A 360 16.41 3.57 0.21
C TYR A 360 17.17 2.69 1.20
N GLU A 361 17.43 3.26 2.37
CA GLU A 361 18.02 2.54 3.50
C GLU A 361 16.95 1.69 4.18
N ALA A 362 17.38 0.57 4.75
CA ALA A 362 16.52 -0.26 5.57
C ALA A 362 16.27 0.41 6.93
N GLU A 363 15.16 0.06 7.56
CA GLU A 363 14.80 0.50 8.91
C GLU A 363 14.61 -0.72 9.81
N LEU A 364 15.03 -0.58 11.07
CA LEU A 364 14.84 -1.60 12.11
C LEU A 364 13.88 -1.07 13.16
N ARG A 365 12.79 -1.80 13.41
CA ARG A 365 11.81 -1.50 14.47
C ARG A 365 11.88 -2.59 15.56
N PRO A 366 12.22 -2.25 16.82
CA PRO A 366 12.26 -3.23 17.90
C PRO A 366 10.84 -3.69 18.25
N LEU A 367 10.68 -4.99 18.48
CA LEU A 367 9.46 -5.60 19.03
C LEU A 367 9.61 -5.98 20.50
N VAL A 368 10.85 -6.06 20.98
CA VAL A 368 11.19 -6.27 22.40
C VAL A 368 11.95 -5.05 22.90
N LEU A 369 11.53 -4.51 24.05
CA LEU A 369 12.04 -3.26 24.64
C LEU A 369 12.90 -3.50 25.89
N ASP A 370 13.48 -4.69 26.03
CA ASP A 370 14.35 -5.10 27.16
C ASP A 370 15.84 -4.72 26.95
N GLY A 371 16.15 -4.02 25.85
CA GLY A 371 17.50 -3.60 25.49
C GLY A 371 18.33 -4.67 24.75
N THR A 372 17.70 -5.77 24.34
CA THR A 372 18.33 -6.81 23.48
C THR A 372 18.56 -6.35 22.04
N VAL A 373 17.76 -5.41 21.53
CA VAL A 373 17.95 -4.81 20.21
C VAL A 373 18.71 -3.49 20.35
N ARG A 374 19.91 -3.44 19.77
CA ARG A 374 20.80 -2.27 19.84
C ARG A 374 21.29 -1.87 18.47
N VAL A 375 21.47 -0.57 18.29
CA VAL A 375 22.10 0.02 17.10
C VAL A 375 23.27 0.88 17.56
N ASN A 376 24.45 0.64 16.99
CA ASN A 376 25.70 1.27 17.37
C ASN A 376 25.99 1.21 18.88
N GLY A 377 25.65 0.08 19.52
CA GLY A 377 25.84 -0.16 20.96
C GLY A 377 24.73 0.35 21.87
N HIS A 378 23.77 1.14 21.36
CA HIS A 378 22.69 1.73 22.13
C HIS A 378 21.36 0.98 21.94
N PRO A 379 20.64 0.62 23.03
CA PRO A 379 19.27 0.12 22.95
C PRO A 379 18.37 1.06 22.16
N ILE A 380 17.53 0.50 21.31
CA ILE A 380 16.53 1.27 20.56
C ILE A 380 15.13 0.97 21.11
N ALA A 381 14.32 2.01 21.24
CA ALA A 381 12.90 1.90 21.64
C ALA A 381 11.92 2.30 20.52
N GLN A 382 12.47 2.83 19.42
CA GLN A 382 11.74 3.31 18.25
C GLN A 382 12.44 2.80 16.99
N ARG A 383 11.81 3.03 15.83
CA ARG A 383 12.38 2.72 14.52
C ARG A 383 13.69 3.49 14.31
N VAL A 384 14.69 2.83 13.72
CA VAL A 384 16.00 3.44 13.40
C VAL A 384 16.40 3.07 11.98
N ARG A 385 16.86 4.08 11.23
CA ARG A 385 17.40 3.91 9.88
C ARG A 385 18.81 3.33 9.91
N LEU A 386 19.09 2.39 9.01
CA LEU A 386 20.32 1.61 8.98
C LEU A 386 21.26 2.10 7.88
N VAL A 387 21.92 3.25 8.09
CA VAL A 387 22.91 3.77 7.13
C VAL A 387 24.07 2.76 6.91
N PRO A 388 24.78 2.81 5.77
CA PRO A 388 25.97 1.98 5.56
C PRO A 388 26.97 2.08 6.74
N GLY A 389 27.45 0.94 7.24
CA GLY A 389 28.34 0.87 8.40
C GLY A 389 27.64 0.82 9.76
N THR A 390 26.30 0.88 9.80
CA THR A 390 25.53 0.69 11.04
C THR A 390 25.78 -0.69 11.63
N ARG A 391 26.19 -0.73 12.90
CA ARG A 391 26.30 -1.97 13.67
C ARG A 391 24.97 -2.26 14.34
N ILE A 392 24.44 -3.47 14.13
CA ILE A 392 23.19 -3.92 14.75
C ILE A 392 23.52 -5.09 15.65
N ASP A 393 23.10 -5.06 16.90
CA ASP A 393 23.21 -6.18 17.82
C ASP A 393 21.78 -6.62 18.22
N ILE A 394 21.45 -7.89 18.03
CA ILE A 394 20.17 -8.50 18.43
C ILE A 394 20.48 -9.67 19.34
N ALA A 395 20.16 -9.54 20.62
CA ALA A 395 20.56 -10.48 21.67
C ALA A 395 22.09 -10.72 21.64
N SER A 396 22.53 -11.93 21.31
CA SER A 396 23.96 -12.29 21.21
C SER A 396 24.49 -12.30 19.76
N PHE A 397 23.65 -11.95 18.79
CA PHE A 397 23.98 -11.93 17.36
C PHE A 397 24.32 -10.52 16.91
N GLN A 398 25.30 -10.39 16.02
CA GLN A 398 25.69 -9.11 15.44
C GLN A 398 25.38 -9.13 13.94
N LEU A 399 24.63 -8.14 13.48
CA LEU A 399 24.15 -8.00 12.11
C LEU A 399 24.82 -6.79 11.44
N GLU A 400 25.14 -6.94 10.16
CA GLU A 400 25.67 -5.88 9.30
C GLU A 400 24.98 -5.96 7.94
N LEU A 401 24.35 -4.86 7.53
CA LEU A 401 23.68 -4.77 6.24
C LEU A 401 24.60 -4.15 5.19
N GLY A 402 24.84 -4.89 4.11
CA GLY A 402 25.47 -4.41 2.90
C GLY A 402 24.44 -4.10 1.83
N TYR A 403 24.35 -2.83 1.44
CA TYR A 403 23.53 -2.41 0.31
C TYR A 403 24.17 -2.82 -1.02
N PRO A 404 23.37 -3.08 -2.07
CA PRO A 404 23.89 -3.15 -3.43
C PRO A 404 24.66 -1.86 -3.73
N LYS A 405 25.79 -1.95 -4.43
CA LYS A 405 26.38 -0.74 -5.03
C LYS A 405 25.31 -0.10 -5.90
N SER A 406 25.10 1.21 -5.77
CA SER A 406 24.16 1.92 -6.64
C SER A 406 24.48 1.54 -8.09
N MET A 407 23.49 1.06 -8.83
CA MET A 407 23.59 0.95 -10.28
C MET A 407 23.51 2.38 -10.85
N SER A 408 24.46 3.23 -10.49
CA SER A 408 24.65 4.54 -11.09
C SER A 408 25.72 4.39 -12.16
N SER A 409 25.28 4.58 -13.41
CA SER A 409 26.03 4.75 -14.66
C SER A 409 26.91 3.59 -15.13
N SER A 410 26.38 2.82 -16.08
CA SER A 410 27.14 2.28 -17.22
C SER A 410 26.37 2.58 -18.49
#